data_AF-A0A7V5KQI9-F1
#
_entry.id   AF-A0A7V5KQI9-F1
#
_cell.length_a   1.000
_cell.length_b   1.000
_cell.length_c   1.000
_cell.angle_alpha   90.00
_cell.angle_beta   90.00
_cell.angle_gamma   90.00
#
_symmetry.space_group_name_H-M   'P 1'
#
loop_
_entity.id
_entity.type
_entity.pdbx_description
1 polymer ?
#
loop_
_entity_poly.entity_id
_entity_poly.type
_entity_poly.pdbx_seq_one_letter_code
_entity_poly.pdbx_strand_id
1 'polypeptide(L)'
;KLGNLSVTRREVEEFYAAYKDSLPKVPTSVDISHIFIMPKISPQALNDAFARAKALEDSLKAGADFAELARRYSEDKASASGGGDLGWIRRGELVKAFEEVAFSLKENQISSPVLTEFGYHIIQLLGRRGETIHPRHILIKIQRTAADDDSTIALLERIREEVLHGASFADMAKKYSEDEETRNLGGELGIIPVNQLSPEMQQVVDSLKPGEISMPVKLAVGNRYGFHIVLLNKRIPEHAINLIDDYRLIEQYALAEKRNREFAQWISELKRKIYWRESAEGR
;
A
#
# COMPACT_ATOMS: atom_id res chain seq x y z
N LYS A 1 -1.05 24.09 28.22
CA LYS A 1 -0.19 23.64 29.35
C LYS A 1 0.15 22.15 29.32
N LEU A 2 -0.73 21.26 28.85
CA LEU A 2 -0.48 19.79 28.86
C LEU A 2 0.23 19.23 27.61
N GLY A 3 0.53 20.05 26.59
CA GLY A 3 1.06 19.57 25.30
C GLY A 3 2.53 19.12 25.30
N ASN A 4 3.35 19.55 26.27
CA ASN A 4 4.79 19.29 26.33
C ASN A 4 5.19 18.46 27.56
N LEU A 5 4.30 17.59 28.06
CA LEU A 5 4.62 16.75 29.20
C LEU A 5 5.61 15.65 28.80
N SER A 6 6.65 15.46 29.61
CA SER A 6 7.59 14.34 29.52
C SER A 6 7.76 13.68 30.89
N VAL A 7 8.30 12.48 30.90
CA VAL A 7 8.69 11.74 32.11
C VAL A 7 10.20 11.52 32.10
N THR A 8 10.82 11.66 33.26
CA THR A 8 12.23 11.32 33.48
C THR A 8 12.36 9.84 33.77
N ARG A 9 13.57 9.28 33.61
CA ARG A 9 13.85 7.89 33.98
C ARG A 9 13.45 7.54 35.40
N ARG A 10 13.71 8.44 36.36
CA ARG A 10 13.30 8.24 37.75
C ARG A 10 11.78 8.14 37.90
N GLU A 11 11.02 8.99 37.20
CA GLU A 11 9.56 8.93 37.22
C GLU A 11 9.03 7.63 36.61
N VAL A 12 9.70 7.10 35.59
CA VAL A 12 9.36 5.78 35.00
C VAL A 12 9.61 4.65 36.00
N GLU A 13 10.76 4.67 36.69
CA GLU A 13 11.10 3.67 37.72
C GLU A 13 10.16 3.74 38.93
N GLU A 14 9.80 4.95 39.39
CA GLU A 14 8.82 5.18 40.47
C GLU A 14 7.42 4.69 40.07
N PHE A 15 6.97 5.00 38.85
CA PHE A 15 5.71 4.50 38.30
C PHE A 15 5.70 2.96 38.27
N TYR A 16 6.75 2.34 37.72
CA TYR A 16 6.82 0.89 37.66
C TYR A 16 6.78 0.25 39.05
N ALA A 17 7.55 0.78 40.02
CA ALA A 17 7.54 0.28 41.39
C ALA A 17 6.15 0.34 42.05
N ALA A 18 5.38 1.39 41.76
CA ALA A 18 4.04 1.58 42.31
C ALA A 18 2.96 0.71 41.64
N TYR A 19 3.09 0.44 40.33
CA TYR A 19 2.00 -0.15 39.54
C TYR A 19 2.31 -1.52 38.93
N LYS A 20 3.53 -2.07 39.07
CA LYS A 20 3.97 -3.32 38.42
C LYS A 20 2.96 -4.48 38.48
N ASP A 21 2.28 -4.67 39.61
CA ASP A 21 1.35 -5.79 39.82
C ASP A 21 -0.04 -5.54 39.19
N SER A 22 -0.32 -4.29 38.81
CA SER A 22 -1.53 -3.86 38.11
C SER A 22 -1.33 -3.61 36.61
N LEU A 23 -0.09 -3.67 36.12
CA LEU A 23 0.19 -3.47 34.71
C LEU A 23 -0.20 -4.73 33.90
N PRO A 24 -0.77 -4.55 32.69
CA PRO A 24 -1.09 -5.67 31.83
C PRO A 24 0.19 -6.40 31.42
N LYS A 25 0.06 -7.70 31.18
CA LYS A 25 1.13 -8.47 30.55
C LYS A 25 1.40 -7.96 29.13
N VAL A 26 2.64 -8.14 28.70
CA VAL A 26 3.03 -7.90 27.30
C VAL A 26 2.59 -9.12 26.49
N PRO A 27 1.76 -8.95 25.43
CA PRO A 27 1.28 -10.07 24.64
C PRO A 27 2.41 -10.70 23.81
N THR A 28 2.21 -11.95 23.40
CA THR A 28 3.12 -12.62 22.47
C THR A 28 3.32 -11.76 21.22
N SER A 29 4.58 -11.51 20.90
CA SER A 29 5.01 -10.66 19.80
C SER A 29 6.09 -11.35 18.97
N VAL A 30 6.25 -10.91 17.74
CA VAL A 30 7.23 -11.45 16.80
C VAL A 30 8.03 -10.32 16.20
N ASP A 31 9.33 -10.52 16.10
CA ASP A 31 10.23 -9.66 15.34
C ASP A 31 10.40 -10.29 13.96
N ILE A 32 9.99 -9.57 12.91
CA ILE A 32 9.98 -10.09 11.55
C ILE A 32 10.63 -9.11 10.58
N SER A 33 11.25 -9.68 9.55
CA SER A 33 11.72 -8.94 8.37
C SER A 33 11.07 -9.51 7.13
N HIS A 34 10.92 -8.71 6.07
CA HIS A 34 10.33 -9.17 4.82
C HIS A 34 11.02 -8.61 3.57
N ILE A 35 10.84 -9.31 2.45
CA ILE A 35 11.21 -8.84 1.12
C ILE A 35 9.93 -8.86 0.29
N PHE A 36 9.46 -7.69 -0.12
CA PHE A 36 8.22 -7.51 -0.86
C PHE A 36 8.50 -7.17 -2.32
N ILE A 37 7.80 -7.80 -3.26
CA ILE A 37 7.94 -7.56 -4.70
C ILE A 37 6.55 -7.55 -5.35
N MET A 38 6.28 -6.55 -6.19
CA MET A 38 5.07 -6.52 -7.01
C MET A 38 5.24 -7.40 -8.27
N PRO A 39 4.19 -8.17 -8.65
CA PRO A 39 4.12 -8.79 -9.97
C PRO A 39 4.26 -7.77 -11.08
N LYS A 40 5.21 -8.05 -11.98
CA LYS A 40 5.35 -7.32 -13.24
C LYS A 40 4.44 -7.95 -14.27
N ILE A 41 3.85 -7.11 -15.12
CA ILE A 41 3.08 -7.59 -16.26
C ILE A 41 4.01 -8.41 -17.14
N SER A 42 3.66 -9.67 -17.41
CA SER A 42 4.47 -10.53 -18.25
C SER A 42 4.48 -10.04 -19.70
N PRO A 43 5.56 -10.34 -20.46
CA PRO A 43 5.56 -10.13 -21.90
C PRO A 43 4.38 -10.82 -22.60
N GLN A 44 3.92 -11.96 -22.06
CA GLN A 44 2.75 -12.67 -22.59
C GLN A 44 1.47 -11.86 -22.42
N ALA A 45 1.20 -11.34 -21.22
CA ALA A 45 0.03 -10.50 -20.97
C ALA A 45 0.02 -9.23 -21.84
N LEU A 46 1.19 -8.61 -22.06
CA LEU A 46 1.36 -7.51 -23.01
C LEU A 46 1.02 -7.93 -24.44
N ASN A 47 1.58 -9.04 -24.90
CA ASN A 47 1.35 -9.56 -26.26
C ASN A 47 -0.11 -9.93 -26.50
N ASP A 48 -0.79 -10.53 -25.51
CA ASP A 48 -2.21 -10.91 -25.62
C ASP A 48 -3.12 -9.68 -25.67
N ALA A 49 -2.82 -8.65 -24.88
CA ALA A 49 -3.53 -7.37 -24.96
C ALA A 49 -3.26 -6.65 -26.30
N PHE A 50 -2.01 -6.66 -26.77
CA PHE A 50 -1.64 -6.10 -28.06
C PHE A 50 -2.35 -6.83 -29.21
N ALA A 51 -2.38 -8.16 -29.21
CA ALA A 51 -3.04 -8.96 -30.24
C ALA A 51 -4.54 -8.66 -30.32
N ARG A 52 -5.21 -8.52 -29.16
CA ARG A 52 -6.63 -8.11 -29.09
C ARG A 52 -6.84 -6.70 -29.66
N ALA A 53 -6.02 -5.74 -29.25
CA ALA A 53 -6.09 -4.37 -29.79
C ALA A 53 -5.80 -4.35 -31.30
N LYS A 54 -4.85 -5.17 -31.75
CA LYS A 54 -4.48 -5.29 -33.16
C LYS A 54 -5.61 -5.86 -34.01
N ALA A 55 -6.30 -6.89 -33.53
CA ALA A 55 -7.46 -7.46 -34.22
C ALA A 55 -8.62 -6.46 -34.37
N LEU A 56 -8.83 -5.60 -33.37
CA LEU A 56 -9.81 -4.52 -33.45
C LEU A 56 -9.37 -3.43 -34.44
N GLU A 57 -8.10 -3.03 -34.43
CA GLU A 57 -7.53 -2.12 -35.43
C GLU A 57 -7.74 -2.66 -36.85
N ASP A 58 -7.48 -3.94 -37.08
CA ASP A 58 -7.64 -4.56 -38.40
C ASP A 58 -9.11 -4.61 -38.83
N SER A 59 -10.03 -4.86 -37.89
CA SER A 59 -11.48 -4.80 -38.15
C SER A 59 -11.92 -3.38 -38.53
N LEU A 60 -11.39 -2.36 -37.85
CA LEU A 60 -11.67 -0.96 -38.17
C LEU A 60 -11.15 -0.58 -39.56
N LYS A 61 -9.95 -1.05 -39.93
CA LYS A 61 -9.39 -0.86 -41.27
C LYS A 61 -10.20 -1.57 -42.36
N ALA A 62 -10.84 -2.68 -42.02
CA ALA A 62 -11.78 -3.39 -42.90
C ALA A 62 -13.17 -2.73 -42.99
N GLY A 63 -13.40 -1.62 -42.26
CA GLY A 63 -14.63 -0.84 -42.35
C GLY A 63 -15.66 -1.11 -41.25
N ALA A 64 -15.30 -1.80 -40.16
CA ALA A 64 -16.16 -1.93 -39.00
C ALA A 64 -16.45 -0.57 -38.34
N ASP A 65 -17.65 -0.40 -37.76
CA ASP A 65 -18.01 0.83 -37.04
C ASP A 65 -17.24 0.95 -35.72
N PHE A 66 -16.53 2.06 -35.55
CA PHE A 66 -15.73 2.30 -34.36
C PHE A 66 -16.58 2.39 -33.10
N ALA A 67 -17.73 3.07 -33.18
CA ALA A 67 -18.56 3.27 -32.00
C ALA A 67 -19.17 1.95 -31.52
N GLU A 68 -19.50 1.03 -32.43
CA GLU A 68 -19.94 -0.32 -32.08
C GLU A 68 -18.82 -1.14 -31.43
N LEU A 69 -17.62 -1.15 -32.01
CA LEU A 69 -16.48 -1.85 -31.41
C LEU A 69 -16.11 -1.27 -30.04
N ALA A 70 -16.17 0.06 -29.89
CA ALA A 70 -15.95 0.72 -28.60
C ALA A 70 -16.99 0.29 -27.55
N ARG A 71 -18.29 0.31 -27.90
CA ARG A 71 -19.36 -0.14 -27.00
C ARG A 71 -19.21 -1.59 -26.57
N ARG A 72 -18.74 -2.45 -27.48
CA ARG A 72 -18.67 -3.89 -27.25
C ARG A 72 -17.40 -4.34 -26.53
N TYR A 73 -16.26 -3.73 -26.84
CA TYR A 73 -14.94 -4.24 -26.43
C TYR A 73 -14.10 -3.26 -25.60
N SER A 74 -14.46 -1.97 -25.54
CA SER A 74 -13.67 -1.03 -24.73
C SER A 74 -13.86 -1.29 -23.24
N GLU A 75 -12.74 -1.42 -22.54
CA GLU A 75 -12.66 -1.57 -21.09
C GLU A 75 -12.60 -0.21 -20.36
N ASP A 76 -12.72 0.91 -21.09
CA ASP A 76 -13.06 2.22 -20.53
C ASP A 76 -14.58 2.38 -20.42
N LYS A 77 -15.11 2.07 -19.24
CA LYS A 77 -16.56 2.12 -18.97
C LYS A 77 -17.15 3.53 -19.08
N ALA A 78 -16.35 4.59 -18.95
CA ALA A 78 -16.84 5.96 -18.97
C ALA A 78 -17.22 6.40 -20.39
N SER A 79 -16.40 6.04 -21.39
CA SER A 79 -16.60 6.45 -22.78
C SER A 79 -17.21 5.35 -23.68
N ALA A 80 -17.09 4.07 -23.30
CA ALA A 80 -17.49 2.94 -24.14
C ALA A 80 -18.94 3.05 -24.64
N SER A 81 -19.90 3.35 -23.76
CA SER A 81 -21.32 3.50 -24.12
C SER A 81 -21.57 4.61 -25.15
N GLY A 82 -20.77 5.69 -25.08
CA GLY A 82 -20.75 6.79 -26.04
C GLY A 82 -19.93 6.54 -27.31
N GLY A 83 -19.54 5.29 -27.58
CA GLY A 83 -18.71 4.96 -28.74
C GLY A 83 -17.24 5.34 -28.59
N GLY A 84 -16.77 5.47 -27.34
CA GLY A 84 -15.39 5.81 -27.01
C GLY A 84 -15.08 7.31 -27.08
N ASP A 85 -16.09 8.16 -27.24
CA ASP A 85 -15.93 9.61 -27.39
C ASP A 85 -15.41 10.25 -26.10
N LEU A 86 -14.33 11.03 -26.21
CA LEU A 86 -13.72 11.77 -25.10
C LEU A 86 -14.03 13.28 -25.15
N GLY A 87 -14.77 13.76 -26.15
CA GLY A 87 -15.07 15.16 -26.34
C GLY A 87 -13.87 15.98 -26.83
N TRP A 88 -13.96 17.31 -26.67
CA TRP A 88 -12.89 18.23 -27.09
C TRP A 88 -11.85 18.39 -25.99
N ILE A 89 -10.59 18.11 -26.32
CA ILE A 89 -9.47 18.00 -25.39
C ILE A 89 -8.31 18.91 -25.81
N ARG A 90 -7.67 19.61 -24.85
CA ARG A 90 -6.41 20.34 -25.05
C ARG A 90 -5.21 19.49 -24.62
N ARG A 91 -4.00 19.99 -24.96
CA ARG A 91 -2.76 19.41 -24.45
C ARG A 91 -2.69 19.53 -22.92
N GLY A 92 -2.11 18.51 -22.30
CA GLY A 92 -1.96 18.37 -20.85
C GLY A 92 -3.15 17.70 -20.15
N GLU A 93 -4.23 17.39 -20.87
CA GLU A 93 -5.43 16.76 -20.30
C GLU A 93 -5.41 15.22 -20.41
N LEU A 94 -4.51 14.65 -21.21
CA LEU A 94 -4.39 13.20 -21.43
C LEU A 94 -3.00 12.70 -21.01
N VAL A 95 -2.89 11.40 -20.77
CA VAL A 95 -1.58 10.77 -20.53
C VAL A 95 -0.68 10.91 -21.76
N LYS A 96 0.59 11.22 -21.52
CA LYS A 96 1.56 11.65 -22.54
C LYS A 96 1.58 10.77 -23.80
N ALA A 97 1.67 9.45 -23.63
CA ALA A 97 1.73 8.51 -24.76
C ALA A 97 0.46 8.52 -25.63
N PHE A 98 -0.72 8.66 -25.01
CA PHE A 98 -1.98 8.81 -25.74
C PHE A 98 -2.01 10.15 -26.48
N GLU A 99 -1.64 11.24 -25.78
CA GLU A 99 -1.69 12.59 -26.30
C GLU A 99 -0.80 12.77 -27.54
N GLU A 100 0.44 12.31 -27.47
CA GLU A 100 1.41 12.42 -28.56
C GLU A 100 0.86 11.80 -29.85
N VAL A 101 0.25 10.62 -29.75
CA VAL A 101 -0.37 9.96 -30.90
C VAL A 101 -1.63 10.70 -31.32
N ALA A 102 -2.57 10.98 -30.42
CA ALA A 102 -3.84 11.65 -30.75
C ALA A 102 -3.63 12.99 -31.47
N PHE A 103 -2.65 13.78 -31.04
CA PHE A 103 -2.33 15.06 -31.67
C PHE A 103 -1.55 14.92 -32.99
N SER A 104 -0.93 13.79 -33.28
CA SER A 104 -0.25 13.52 -34.56
C SER A 104 -1.20 12.97 -35.64
N LEU A 105 -2.37 12.47 -35.25
CA LEU A 105 -3.37 11.96 -36.18
C LEU A 105 -3.98 13.09 -37.03
N LYS A 106 -4.31 12.74 -38.27
CA LYS A 106 -5.20 13.50 -39.16
C LYS A 106 -6.66 13.19 -38.83
N GLU A 107 -7.58 14.06 -39.23
CA GLU A 107 -9.01 13.81 -39.06
C GLU A 107 -9.42 12.50 -39.74
N ASN A 108 -10.30 11.76 -39.05
CA ASN A 108 -10.74 10.39 -39.34
C ASN A 108 -9.66 9.31 -39.31
N GLN A 109 -8.39 9.65 -39.07
CA GLN A 109 -7.31 8.68 -39.00
C GLN A 109 -7.41 7.85 -37.72
N ILE A 110 -7.16 6.55 -37.86
CA ILE A 110 -7.08 5.58 -36.77
C ILE A 110 -5.60 5.25 -36.51
N SER A 111 -5.19 5.24 -35.25
CA SER A 111 -3.84 4.88 -34.83
C SER A 111 -3.62 3.36 -34.82
N SER A 112 -2.36 2.95 -34.88
CA SER A 112 -1.96 1.64 -34.34
C SER A 112 -2.21 1.59 -32.82
N PRO A 113 -2.26 0.39 -32.19
CA PRO A 113 -2.36 0.26 -30.75
C PRO A 113 -1.26 1.02 -30.01
N VAL A 114 -1.66 1.89 -29.08
CA VAL A 114 -0.79 2.75 -28.27
C VAL A 114 -0.78 2.25 -26.83
N LEU A 115 0.39 1.87 -26.32
CA LEU A 115 0.54 1.44 -24.92
C LEU A 115 0.56 2.65 -23.98
N THR A 116 -0.27 2.63 -22.94
CA THR A 116 -0.24 3.55 -21.80
C THR A 116 -0.25 2.77 -20.49
N GLU A 117 -0.24 3.47 -19.35
CA GLU A 117 -0.42 2.86 -18.02
C GLU A 117 -1.78 2.18 -17.82
N PHE A 118 -2.77 2.47 -18.68
CA PHE A 118 -4.10 1.86 -18.62
C PHE A 118 -4.25 0.62 -19.52
N GLY A 119 -3.35 0.43 -20.49
CA GLY A 119 -3.40 -0.65 -21.47
C GLY A 119 -3.15 -0.16 -22.90
N TYR A 120 -3.62 -0.92 -23.89
CA TYR A 120 -3.52 -0.55 -25.29
C TYR A 120 -4.75 0.27 -25.73
N HIS A 121 -4.49 1.39 -26.38
CA HIS A 121 -5.52 2.25 -26.94
C HIS A 121 -5.48 2.22 -28.46
N ILE A 122 -6.65 2.11 -29.08
CA ILE A 122 -6.83 2.43 -30.50
C ILE A 122 -7.51 3.79 -30.54
N ILE A 123 -6.88 4.76 -31.19
CA ILE A 123 -7.31 6.17 -31.15
C ILE A 123 -7.80 6.57 -32.53
N GLN A 124 -8.93 7.26 -32.58
CA GLN A 124 -9.37 7.94 -33.80
C GLN A 124 -9.59 9.41 -33.53
N LEU A 125 -9.09 10.26 -34.42
CA LEU A 125 -9.34 11.69 -34.35
C LEU A 125 -10.60 12.05 -35.14
N LEU A 126 -11.64 12.55 -34.49
CA LEU A 126 -12.89 12.98 -35.14
C LEU A 126 -12.80 14.38 -35.73
N GLY A 127 -12.04 15.27 -35.09
CA GLY A 127 -11.92 16.65 -35.56
C GLY A 127 -10.83 17.44 -34.84
N ARG A 128 -10.42 18.55 -35.45
CA ARG A 128 -9.45 19.48 -34.87
C ARG A 128 -9.96 20.92 -34.95
N ARG A 129 -9.81 21.68 -33.85
CA ARG A 129 -10.16 23.10 -33.78
C ARG A 129 -9.10 23.87 -33.01
N GLY A 130 -8.31 24.68 -33.71
CA GLY A 130 -7.19 25.40 -33.10
C GLY A 130 -6.25 24.44 -32.37
N GLU A 131 -6.09 24.65 -31.06
CA GLU A 131 -5.25 23.82 -30.19
C GLU A 131 -6.00 22.63 -29.55
N THR A 132 -7.30 22.47 -29.82
CA THR A 132 -8.10 21.34 -29.32
C THR A 132 -8.27 20.26 -30.37
N ILE A 133 -8.34 19.01 -29.90
CA ILE A 133 -8.69 17.83 -30.70
C ILE A 133 -9.94 17.16 -30.15
N HIS A 134 -10.67 16.44 -30.99
CA HIS A 134 -11.81 15.62 -30.58
C HIS A 134 -11.49 14.14 -30.81
N PRO A 135 -10.80 13.46 -29.87
CA PRO A 135 -10.48 12.05 -30.02
C PRO A 135 -11.62 11.16 -29.51
N ARG A 136 -11.68 9.95 -30.08
CA ARG A 136 -12.34 8.80 -29.47
C ARG A 136 -11.39 7.61 -29.38
N HIS A 137 -11.66 6.67 -28.49
CA HIS A 137 -10.77 5.52 -28.31
C HIS A 137 -11.48 4.19 -28.01
N ILE A 138 -10.74 3.10 -28.18
CA ILE A 138 -11.06 1.79 -27.60
C ILE A 138 -9.89 1.43 -26.67
N LEU A 139 -10.18 1.17 -25.39
CA LEU A 139 -9.19 0.72 -24.43
C LEU A 139 -9.25 -0.80 -24.27
N ILE A 140 -8.12 -1.47 -24.44
CA ILE A 140 -7.90 -2.87 -24.05
C ILE A 140 -6.93 -2.89 -22.88
N LYS A 141 -7.45 -3.21 -21.69
CA LYS A 141 -6.65 -3.36 -20.48
C LYS A 141 -5.78 -4.60 -20.58
N ILE A 142 -4.58 -4.48 -20.04
CA ILE A 142 -3.72 -5.63 -19.87
C ILE A 142 -4.24 -6.42 -18.67
N GLN A 143 -4.79 -7.59 -18.96
CA GLN A 143 -5.27 -8.49 -17.92
C GLN A 143 -4.10 -9.25 -17.37
N ARG A 144 -3.95 -9.21 -16.05
CA ARG A 144 -2.91 -10.00 -15.40
C ARG A 144 -3.21 -11.49 -15.55
N THR A 145 -2.15 -12.26 -15.75
CA THR A 145 -2.23 -13.72 -15.89
C THR A 145 -1.56 -14.39 -14.69
N ALA A 146 -1.82 -15.69 -14.47
CA ALA A 146 -1.09 -16.46 -13.46
C ALA A 146 0.43 -16.42 -13.67
N ALA A 147 0.87 -16.33 -14.93
CA ALA A 147 2.30 -16.20 -15.28
C ALA A 147 2.95 -14.91 -14.75
N ASP A 148 2.16 -13.85 -14.51
CA ASP A 148 2.67 -12.62 -13.90
C ASP A 148 3.09 -12.88 -12.44
N ASP A 149 2.29 -13.67 -11.73
CA ASP A 149 2.55 -14.07 -10.35
C ASP A 149 3.72 -15.08 -10.30
N ASP A 150 3.74 -16.07 -11.21
CA ASP A 150 4.76 -17.13 -11.25
C ASP A 150 6.18 -16.58 -11.32
N SER A 151 6.41 -15.54 -12.13
CA SER A 151 7.75 -14.94 -12.27
C SER A 151 8.26 -14.28 -10.99
N THR A 152 7.35 -13.62 -10.25
CA THR A 152 7.67 -12.97 -8.97
C THR A 152 7.83 -14.00 -7.87
N ILE A 153 6.99 -15.04 -7.85
CA ILE A 153 7.11 -16.18 -6.92
C ILE A 153 8.47 -16.86 -7.14
N ALA A 154 8.82 -17.21 -8.37
CA ALA A 154 10.10 -17.85 -8.69
C ALA A 154 11.32 -16.98 -8.34
N LEU A 155 11.20 -15.65 -8.42
CA LEU A 155 12.25 -14.74 -7.95
C LEU A 155 12.38 -14.80 -6.42
N LEU A 156 11.27 -14.72 -5.70
CA LEU A 156 11.27 -14.78 -4.23
C LEU A 156 11.75 -16.14 -3.72
N GLU A 157 11.40 -17.24 -4.39
CA GLU A 157 11.93 -18.58 -4.07
C GLU A 157 13.44 -18.64 -4.25
N ARG A 158 13.97 -18.07 -5.34
CA ARG A 158 15.42 -17.99 -5.55
C ARG A 158 16.12 -17.16 -4.47
N ILE A 159 15.57 -16.00 -4.13
CA ILE A 159 16.10 -15.15 -3.06
C ILE A 159 16.11 -15.93 -1.74
N ARG A 160 15.02 -16.62 -1.42
CA ARG A 160 14.93 -17.48 -0.24
C ARG A 160 16.01 -18.56 -0.25
N GLU A 161 16.20 -19.27 -1.37
CA GLU A 161 17.26 -20.28 -1.49
C GLU A 161 18.65 -19.68 -1.30
N GLU A 162 18.95 -18.51 -1.86
CA GLU A 162 20.23 -17.81 -1.62
C GLU A 162 20.46 -17.51 -0.14
N VAL A 163 19.43 -17.06 0.58
CA VAL A 163 19.53 -16.80 2.03
C VAL A 163 19.71 -18.10 2.82
N LEU A 164 19.02 -19.19 2.45
CA LEU A 164 19.21 -20.50 3.08
C LEU A 164 20.63 -21.06 2.86
N HIS A 165 21.30 -20.67 1.78
CA HIS A 165 22.70 -21.01 1.51
C HIS A 165 23.70 -19.98 2.09
N GLY A 166 23.25 -19.07 2.95
CA GLY A 166 24.11 -18.18 3.74
C GLY A 166 24.17 -16.73 3.26
N ALA A 167 23.39 -16.32 2.25
CA ALA A 167 23.27 -14.91 1.92
C ALA A 167 22.56 -14.13 3.04
N SER A 168 22.92 -12.86 3.23
CA SER A 168 22.26 -11.99 4.21
C SER A 168 20.86 -11.61 3.73
N PHE A 169 19.83 -11.90 4.54
CA PHE A 169 18.45 -11.47 4.25
C PHE A 169 18.36 -9.94 4.12
N ALA A 170 19.06 -9.20 4.97
CA ALA A 170 19.07 -7.74 4.94
C ALA A 170 19.67 -7.19 3.65
N ASP A 171 20.70 -7.83 3.09
CA ASP A 171 21.29 -7.40 1.82
C ASP A 171 20.39 -7.77 0.64
N MET A 172 19.72 -8.92 0.69
CA MET A 172 18.70 -9.29 -0.29
C MET A 172 17.52 -8.32 -0.25
N ALA A 173 17.08 -7.89 0.94
CA ALA A 173 16.03 -6.90 1.10
C ALA A 173 16.43 -5.57 0.47
N LYS A 174 17.63 -5.04 0.80
CA LYS A 174 18.16 -3.81 0.20
C LYS A 174 18.23 -3.86 -1.33
N LYS A 175 18.56 -5.03 -1.87
CA LYS A 175 18.75 -5.25 -3.32
C LYS A 175 17.43 -5.40 -4.08
N TYR A 176 16.46 -6.13 -3.52
CA TYR A 176 15.29 -6.61 -4.27
C TYR A 176 13.95 -6.12 -3.74
N SER A 177 13.85 -5.72 -2.48
CA SER A 177 12.56 -5.30 -1.91
C SER A 177 12.07 -4.02 -2.60
N GLU A 178 10.79 -3.98 -2.92
CA GLU A 178 10.07 -2.82 -3.44
C GLU A 178 9.31 -2.08 -2.32
N ASP A 179 9.42 -2.54 -1.08
CA ASP A 179 8.97 -1.78 0.10
C ASP A 179 10.01 -0.72 0.49
N GLU A 180 9.80 0.52 0.10
CA GLU A 180 10.74 1.62 0.33
C GLU A 180 10.98 1.96 1.81
N GLU A 181 10.00 1.69 2.68
CA GLU A 181 10.09 1.99 4.12
C GLU A 181 11.08 1.06 4.81
N THR A 182 11.05 -0.23 4.46
CA THR A 182 11.86 -1.25 5.12
C THR A 182 13.08 -1.68 4.31
N ARG A 183 13.11 -1.49 2.98
CA ARG A 183 14.20 -1.91 2.09
C ARG A 183 15.57 -1.50 2.62
N ASN A 184 15.73 -0.22 2.95
CA ASN A 184 17.01 0.32 3.40
C ASN A 184 17.36 -0.08 4.85
N LEU A 185 16.37 -0.58 5.59
CA LEU A 185 16.49 -1.14 6.94
C LEU A 185 16.61 -2.67 6.92
N GLY A 186 16.99 -3.27 5.79
CA GLY A 186 17.16 -4.73 5.69
C GLY A 186 15.85 -5.51 5.70
N GLY A 187 14.72 -4.86 5.38
CA GLY A 187 13.40 -5.46 5.40
C GLY A 187 12.76 -5.51 6.79
N GLU A 188 13.35 -4.89 7.81
CA GLU A 188 12.87 -4.93 9.19
C GLU A 188 11.49 -4.27 9.33
N LEU A 189 10.50 -5.06 9.75
CA LEU A 189 9.19 -4.56 10.18
C LEU A 189 9.15 -4.33 11.71
N GLY A 190 10.10 -4.92 12.43
CA GLY A 190 10.26 -4.80 13.87
C GLY A 190 9.33 -5.71 14.66
N ILE A 191 9.14 -5.37 15.94
CA ILE A 191 8.38 -6.18 16.89
C ILE A 191 6.88 -5.85 16.77
N ILE A 192 6.10 -6.86 16.40
CA ILE A 192 4.66 -6.74 16.20
C ILE A 192 3.93 -7.77 17.10
N PRO A 193 2.95 -7.34 17.92
CA PRO A 193 2.07 -8.27 18.63
C PRO A 193 1.34 -9.19 17.66
N VAL A 194 1.30 -10.49 17.94
CA VAL A 194 0.71 -11.48 17.02
C VAL A 194 -0.77 -11.16 16.70
N ASN A 195 -1.50 -10.62 17.68
CA ASN A 195 -2.91 -10.22 17.51
C ASN A 195 -3.12 -8.96 16.65
N GLN A 196 -2.06 -8.26 16.24
CA GLN A 196 -2.12 -7.11 15.32
C GLN A 196 -1.77 -7.49 13.88
N LEU A 197 -1.21 -8.69 13.65
CA LEU A 197 -0.95 -9.20 12.31
C LEU A 197 -2.25 -9.55 11.58
N SER A 198 -2.25 -9.49 10.25
CA SER A 198 -3.37 -10.01 9.46
C SER A 198 -3.49 -11.54 9.65
N PRO A 199 -4.67 -12.14 9.43
CA PRO A 199 -4.85 -13.60 9.55
C PRO A 199 -3.85 -14.41 8.73
N GLU A 200 -3.51 -13.94 7.53
CA GLU A 200 -2.55 -14.60 6.63
C GLU A 200 -1.12 -14.55 7.22
N MET A 201 -0.73 -13.38 7.75
CA MET A 201 0.58 -13.22 8.38
C MET A 201 0.71 -14.01 9.69
N GLN A 202 -0.37 -14.14 10.47
CA GLN A 202 -0.38 -15.00 11.66
C GLN A 202 -0.12 -16.46 11.27
N GLN A 203 -0.83 -16.98 10.28
CA GLN A 203 -0.63 -18.36 9.79
C GLN A 203 0.81 -18.62 9.34
N VAL A 204 1.39 -17.66 8.60
CA VAL A 204 2.79 -17.74 8.17
C VAL A 204 3.71 -17.80 9.37
N VAL A 205 3.62 -16.81 10.26
CA VAL A 205 4.56 -16.71 11.38
C VAL A 205 4.41 -17.88 12.34
N ASP A 206 3.20 -18.38 12.59
CA ASP A 206 2.96 -19.54 13.45
C ASP A 206 3.57 -20.84 12.90
N SER A 207 3.74 -20.93 11.58
CA SER A 207 4.45 -22.07 10.96
C SER A 207 5.98 -21.99 11.05
N LEU A 208 6.54 -20.83 11.41
CA LEU A 208 7.98 -20.58 11.42
C LEU A 208 8.60 -20.67 12.82
N LYS A 209 9.83 -21.17 12.86
CA LYS A 209 10.77 -21.03 13.98
C LYS A 209 11.68 -19.81 13.78
N PRO A 210 12.24 -19.23 14.86
CA PRO A 210 13.22 -18.16 14.72
C PRO A 210 14.39 -18.56 13.80
N GLY A 211 14.70 -17.69 12.84
CA GLY A 211 15.67 -17.91 11.77
C GLY A 211 15.09 -18.54 10.48
N GLU A 212 13.86 -19.04 10.49
CA GLU A 212 13.22 -19.61 9.30
C GLU A 212 12.56 -18.55 8.42
N ILE A 213 12.50 -18.85 7.12
CA ILE A 213 11.95 -17.97 6.08
C ILE A 213 10.76 -18.66 5.42
N SER A 214 9.65 -17.94 5.33
CA SER A 214 8.42 -18.43 4.68
C SER A 214 8.63 -18.70 3.20
N MET A 215 7.75 -19.52 2.62
CA MET A 215 7.50 -19.48 1.17
C MET A 215 6.94 -18.11 0.75
N PRO A 216 6.94 -17.76 -0.55
CA PRO A 216 6.29 -16.54 -1.02
C PRO A 216 4.81 -16.53 -0.67
N VAL A 217 4.36 -15.45 -0.03
CA VAL A 217 2.99 -15.26 0.43
C VAL A 217 2.42 -14.04 -0.27
N LYS A 218 1.15 -14.12 -0.68
CA LYS A 218 0.44 -13.01 -1.31
C LYS A 218 0.03 -11.99 -0.26
N LEU A 219 0.38 -10.72 -0.49
CA LEU A 219 0.05 -9.60 0.38
C LEU A 219 -0.81 -8.57 -0.37
N ALA A 220 -1.96 -8.21 0.19
CA ALA A 220 -2.78 -7.13 -0.33
C ALA A 220 -2.18 -5.76 0.03
N VAL A 221 -2.10 -4.85 -0.95
CA VAL A 221 -1.55 -3.49 -0.79
C VAL A 221 -2.51 -2.49 -1.46
N GLY A 222 -3.45 -1.96 -0.68
CA GLY A 222 -4.53 -1.11 -1.19
C GLY A 222 -5.40 -1.88 -2.20
N ASN A 223 -5.55 -1.33 -3.41
CA ASN A 223 -6.26 -1.99 -4.52
C ASN A 223 -5.35 -2.90 -5.38
N ARG A 224 -4.09 -3.08 -4.96
CA ARG A 224 -3.12 -3.96 -5.63
C ARG A 224 -2.74 -5.10 -4.68
N TYR A 225 -1.89 -6.00 -5.17
CA TYR A 225 -1.26 -7.02 -4.36
C TYR A 225 0.19 -7.18 -4.82
N GLY A 226 1.02 -7.66 -3.90
CA GLY A 226 2.34 -8.18 -4.21
C GLY A 226 2.57 -9.52 -3.53
N PHE A 227 3.81 -9.98 -3.59
CA PHE A 227 4.25 -11.16 -2.86
C PHE A 227 5.42 -10.79 -1.96
N HIS A 228 5.55 -11.50 -0.85
CA HIS A 228 6.71 -11.37 0.01
C HIS A 228 7.16 -12.70 0.59
N ILE A 229 8.42 -12.74 1.02
CA ILE A 229 8.92 -13.76 1.94
C ILE A 229 9.19 -13.09 3.29
N VAL A 230 8.93 -13.82 4.37
CA VAL A 230 9.01 -13.33 5.75
C VAL A 230 10.06 -14.15 6.49
N LEU A 231 11.05 -13.47 7.06
CA LEU A 231 12.01 -14.03 8.01
C LEU A 231 11.48 -13.79 9.43
N LEU A 232 11.35 -14.86 10.21
CA LEU A 232 11.07 -14.74 11.64
C LEU A 232 12.39 -14.51 12.39
N ASN A 233 12.69 -13.26 12.78
CA ASN A 233 13.91 -12.93 13.51
C ASN A 233 13.86 -13.50 14.93
N LYS A 234 12.75 -13.23 15.64
CA LYS A 234 12.58 -13.63 17.05
C LYS A 234 11.11 -13.83 17.38
N ARG A 235 10.82 -14.79 18.25
CA ARG A 235 9.53 -14.92 18.93
C ARG A 235 9.68 -14.51 20.38
N ILE A 236 8.84 -13.58 20.82
CA ILE A 236 8.81 -13.03 22.18
C ILE A 236 7.53 -13.56 22.84
N PRO A 237 7.62 -14.51 23.78
CA PRO A 237 6.44 -15.04 24.44
C PRO A 237 5.78 -13.98 25.33
N GLU A 238 4.51 -14.19 25.66
CA GLU A 238 3.84 -13.41 26.70
C GLU A 238 4.68 -13.39 27.98
N HIS A 239 4.87 -12.21 28.55
CA HIS A 239 5.64 -12.04 29.79
C HIS A 239 5.09 -10.89 30.64
N ALA A 240 5.47 -10.88 31.91
CA ALA A 240 5.23 -9.75 32.78
C ALA A 240 6.11 -8.58 32.32
N ILE A 241 5.53 -7.39 32.22
CA ILE A 241 6.23 -6.18 31.80
C ILE A 241 7.42 -5.90 32.73
N ASN A 242 8.56 -5.50 32.18
CA ASN A 242 9.77 -5.24 32.97
C ASN A 242 10.60 -4.05 32.48
N LEU A 243 11.39 -3.44 33.38
CA LEU A 243 12.18 -2.23 33.10
C LEU A 243 13.35 -2.44 32.11
N ILE A 244 13.74 -3.69 31.84
CA ILE A 244 14.87 -4.00 30.97
C ILE A 244 14.37 -4.08 29.52
N ASP A 245 13.37 -4.93 29.26
CA ASP A 245 12.89 -5.19 27.91
C ASP A 245 11.82 -4.19 27.45
N ASP A 246 10.99 -3.68 28.38
CA ASP A 246 9.76 -2.94 28.06
C ASP A 246 9.81 -1.47 28.50
N TYR A 247 11.00 -0.92 28.72
CA TYR A 247 11.16 0.44 29.25
C TYR A 247 10.32 1.48 28.50
N ARG A 248 10.31 1.45 27.16
CA ARG A 248 9.51 2.38 26.33
C ARG A 248 8.01 2.25 26.55
N LEU A 249 7.51 1.03 26.79
CA LEU A 249 6.10 0.80 27.07
C LEU A 249 5.74 1.31 28.47
N ILE A 250 6.60 1.06 29.47
CA ILE A 250 6.44 1.58 30.83
C ILE A 250 6.49 3.11 30.82
N GLU A 251 7.39 3.71 30.05
CA GLU A 251 7.48 5.16 29.87
C GLU A 251 6.17 5.75 29.33
N GLN A 252 5.53 5.09 28.35
CA GLN A 252 4.23 5.51 27.83
C GLN A 252 3.13 5.43 28.90
N TYR A 253 3.10 4.37 29.71
CA TYR A 253 2.14 4.26 30.82
C TYR A 253 2.40 5.31 31.90
N ALA A 254 3.65 5.56 32.27
CA ALA A 254 4.04 6.59 33.22
C ALA A 254 3.65 8.00 32.72
N LEU A 255 3.88 8.27 31.44
CA LEU A 255 3.48 9.54 30.82
C LEU A 255 1.97 9.72 30.80
N ALA A 256 1.22 8.65 30.51
CA ALA A 256 -0.24 8.67 30.53
C ALA A 256 -0.79 8.90 31.95
N GLU A 257 -0.24 8.22 32.97
CA GLU A 257 -0.60 8.44 34.37
C GLU A 257 -0.30 9.88 34.80
N LYS A 258 0.91 10.37 34.53
CA LYS A 258 1.31 11.74 34.87
C LYS A 258 0.39 12.76 34.22
N ARG A 259 0.05 12.57 32.94
CA ARG A 259 -0.90 13.43 32.22
C ARG A 259 -2.28 13.41 32.87
N ASN A 260 -2.79 12.24 33.25
CA ASN A 260 -4.07 12.10 33.93
C ASN A 260 -4.06 12.81 35.29
N ARG A 261 -2.98 12.69 36.05
CA ARG A 261 -2.79 13.37 37.34
C ARG A 261 -2.78 14.90 37.19
N GLU A 262 -1.97 15.42 36.27
CA GLU A 262 -1.90 16.87 35.97
C GLU A 262 -3.24 17.41 35.48
N PHE A 263 -3.94 16.66 34.62
CA PHE A 263 -5.28 17.02 34.16
C PHE A 263 -6.28 17.06 35.32
N ALA A 264 -6.29 16.06 36.19
CA ALA A 264 -7.16 16.02 37.36
C ALA A 264 -6.89 17.18 38.33
N GLN A 265 -5.63 17.51 38.57
CA GLN A 265 -5.24 18.68 39.37
C GLN A 265 -5.71 19.99 38.73
N TRP A 266 -5.50 20.15 37.43
CA TRP A 266 -5.96 21.33 36.70
C TRP A 266 -7.48 21.51 36.76
N ILE A 267 -8.25 20.42 36.58
CA ILE A 267 -9.72 20.45 36.72
C ILE A 267 -10.13 20.82 38.15
N SER A 268 -9.44 20.30 39.16
CA SER A 268 -9.70 20.64 40.57
C SER A 268 -9.44 22.13 40.86
N GLU A 269 -8.33 22.69 40.34
CA GLU A 269 -8.03 24.12 40.45
C GLU A 269 -9.05 24.99 39.73
N LEU A 270 -9.51 24.58 38.54
CA LEU A 270 -10.55 25.29 37.79
C LEU A 270 -11.87 25.29 38.55
N LYS A 271 -12.31 24.15 39.07
CA LYS A 271 -13.54 24.06 39.89
C LYS A 271 -13.46 24.97 41.11
N ARG A 272 -12.30 25.01 41.79
CA ARG A 272 -12.05 25.93 42.90
C ARG A 272 -12.05 27.39 42.49
N LYS A 273 -11.79 27.75 41.23
CA LYS A 273 -11.78 29.14 40.73
C LYS A 273 -13.12 29.62 40.16
N ILE A 274 -14.02 28.70 39.82
CA ILE A 274 -15.30 29.00 39.16
C ILE A 274 -16.46 29.09 40.19
N TYR A 275 -16.30 28.57 41.41
CA TYR A 275 -17.39 28.48 42.39
C TYR A 275 -17.59 29.74 43.28
N TRP A 276 -17.87 30.90 42.69
CA TRP A 276 -18.56 32.01 43.38
C TRP A 276 -19.56 32.73 42.47
N ARG A 277 -20.78 32.21 42.46
CA ARG A 277 -22.04 32.96 42.64
C ARG A 277 -23.18 31.95 42.73
N GLU A 278 -23.37 31.39 43.92
CA GLU A 278 -24.72 30.98 44.31
C GLU A 278 -25.33 32.22 44.96
N SER A 279 -26.19 32.91 44.21
CA SER A 279 -26.98 34.04 44.68
C SER A 279 -27.93 33.56 45.77
N ALA A 280 -27.49 33.66 47.01
CA ALA A 280 -28.38 33.72 48.16
C ALA A 280 -29.00 35.12 48.22
N GLU A 281 -30.02 35.37 47.39
CA GLU A 281 -30.98 36.46 47.61
C GLU A 281 -32.26 36.17 46.81
N GLY A 282 -33.37 36.01 47.54
CA GLY A 282 -34.70 35.75 46.98
C GLY A 282 -35.67 35.11 47.97
N ARG A 283 -35.80 35.71 49.17
CA ARG A 283 -37.07 35.73 49.89
C ARG A 283 -37.94 36.84 49.31
#